data_AF-A3J6E4-F1
#
_entry.id   AF-A3J6E4-F1
#
_cell.length_a   1.000
_cell.length_b   1.000
_cell.length_c   1.000
_cell.angle_alpha   90.00
_cell.angle_beta   90.00
_cell.angle_gamma   90.00
#
_symmetry.space_group_name_H-M   'P 1'
#
loop_
_entity.id
_entity.type
_entity.pdbx_description
1 polymer ?
#
loop_
_entity_poly.entity_id
_entity_poly.type
_entity_poly.pdbx_seq_one_letter_code
_entity_poly.pdbx_strand_id
1 'polypeptide(L)'
;MRIIEWNCQGAFRKKNDRILSLQPDILIVPECESENKLKFGDLTPKPNDFFWYGDSENKGIGIFSYSDYKFELLKIFNPRFRFIIPLKVIGKDSSFLLFAIWAMDNKEKPEERYIGQIWLAINYYSNLLSLPCILTGDFNSNKIWDEKERVGNHSDMVGFLEKKNIFCLYHMQENIEQGKEIHPTFHMYRKTEKPYHIDYFFASDLIIKDGFEIKVGKVENWIDLSDHVPLTLEVITKTKLEKINDLFSEHMTIILKELSADSKTRFNDIIADLIEKAKKIDNLNESIKNLKKREQFIEKYEKLFEIDKLINKLYE
;
A
#
# COMPACT_ATOMS: atom_id res chain seq x y z
N MET A 1 7.60 19.04 0.24
CA MET A 1 6.99 18.09 -0.70
C MET A 1 5.55 17.91 -0.27
N ARG A 2 4.60 18.09 -1.19
CA ARG A 2 3.17 17.89 -0.98
C ARG A 2 2.73 16.56 -1.58
N ILE A 3 2.35 15.61 -0.73
CA ILE A 3 1.76 14.34 -1.15
C ILE A 3 0.27 14.41 -0.82
N ILE A 4 -0.59 14.08 -1.78
CA ILE A 4 -2.03 14.04 -1.57
C ILE A 4 -2.54 12.64 -1.86
N GLU A 5 -3.38 12.13 -0.97
CA GLU A 5 -4.18 10.94 -1.17
C GLU A 5 -5.64 11.37 -1.34
N TRP A 6 -6.34 10.77 -2.31
CA TRP A 6 -7.78 10.94 -2.44
C TRP A 6 -8.42 9.79 -3.22
N ASN A 7 -9.22 8.95 -2.55
CA ASN A 7 -10.12 8.03 -3.23
C ASN A 7 -11.16 8.82 -4.03
N CYS A 8 -11.05 8.77 -5.36
CA CYS A 8 -11.87 9.63 -6.22
C CYS A 8 -13.26 9.05 -6.50
N GLN A 9 -13.58 7.85 -6.03
CA GLN A 9 -14.83 7.14 -6.32
C GLN A 9 -15.09 7.03 -7.84
N GLY A 10 -14.06 6.63 -8.60
CA GLY A 10 -14.12 6.48 -10.06
C GLY A 10 -14.16 7.79 -10.85
N ALA A 11 -14.07 7.65 -12.18
CA ALA A 11 -14.20 8.74 -13.15
C ALA A 11 -13.25 9.94 -12.91
N PHE A 12 -12.01 9.68 -12.47
CA PHE A 12 -11.04 10.72 -12.11
C PHE A 12 -10.82 11.79 -13.20
N ARG A 13 -10.89 11.39 -14.48
CA ARG A 13 -10.80 12.29 -15.64
C ARG A 13 -11.82 13.45 -15.64
N LYS A 14 -12.89 13.36 -14.84
CA LYS A 14 -13.93 14.40 -14.71
C LYS A 14 -13.80 15.24 -13.43
N LYS A 15 -12.86 14.89 -12.55
CA LYS A 15 -12.79 15.41 -11.18
C LYS A 15 -11.41 16.00 -10.84
N ASN A 16 -10.43 15.83 -11.73
CA ASN A 16 -9.03 16.14 -11.46
C ASN A 16 -8.76 17.63 -11.21
N ASP A 17 -9.51 18.55 -11.82
CA ASP A 17 -9.30 20.00 -11.65
C ASP A 17 -9.24 20.44 -10.18
N ARG A 18 -10.16 19.93 -9.34
CA ARG A 18 -10.24 20.36 -7.94
C ARG A 18 -9.05 19.86 -7.12
N ILE A 19 -8.65 18.59 -7.29
CA ILE A 19 -7.50 18.03 -6.56
C ILE A 19 -6.17 18.61 -7.06
N LEU A 20 -6.05 18.87 -8.36
CA LEU A 20 -4.84 19.44 -8.95
C LEU A 20 -4.67 20.94 -8.60
N SER A 21 -5.76 21.64 -8.27
CA SER A 21 -5.68 23.00 -7.71
C SER A 21 -4.92 23.05 -6.37
N LEU A 22 -4.83 21.92 -5.66
CA LEU A 22 -4.00 21.78 -4.46
C LEU A 22 -2.51 21.59 -4.79
N GLN A 23 -2.11 21.59 -6.08
CA GLN A 23 -0.72 21.52 -6.54
C GLN A 23 0.11 20.40 -5.86
N PRO A 24 -0.34 19.12 -5.92
CA PRO A 24 0.45 18.01 -5.37
C PRO A 24 1.77 17.84 -6.11
N ASP A 25 2.85 17.54 -5.41
CA ASP A 25 4.07 16.98 -6.02
C ASP A 25 3.81 15.53 -6.44
N ILE A 26 3.17 14.77 -5.54
CA ILE A 26 2.75 13.39 -5.75
C ILE A 26 1.27 13.27 -5.36
N LEU A 27 0.47 12.64 -6.23
CA LEU A 27 -0.94 12.38 -6.01
C LEU A 27 -1.21 10.87 -6.09
N ILE A 28 -1.80 10.30 -5.04
CA ILE A 28 -2.23 8.90 -4.95
C ILE A 28 -3.75 8.88 -5.02
N VAL A 29 -4.30 8.15 -5.99
CA VAL A 29 -5.74 8.13 -6.29
C VAL A 29 -6.24 6.70 -6.30
N PRO A 30 -6.76 6.18 -5.19
CA PRO A 30 -7.60 4.98 -5.18
C PRO A 30 -8.84 5.15 -6.05
N GLU A 31 -9.37 4.03 -6.55
CA GLU A 31 -10.47 3.98 -7.52
C GLU A 31 -10.25 4.77 -8.83
N CYS A 32 -8.99 4.99 -9.22
CA CYS A 32 -8.65 5.70 -10.44
C CYS A 32 -8.79 4.82 -11.69
N GLU A 33 -9.25 5.44 -12.77
CA GLU A 33 -9.25 4.82 -14.10
C GLU A 33 -7.81 4.71 -14.66
N SER A 34 -7.61 3.81 -15.63
CA SER A 34 -6.31 3.62 -16.28
C SER A 34 -5.96 4.75 -17.26
N GLU A 35 -4.70 4.79 -17.70
CA GLU A 35 -4.20 5.76 -18.69
C GLU A 35 -5.09 5.87 -19.95
N ASN A 36 -5.60 4.74 -20.45
CA ASN A 36 -6.48 4.70 -21.62
C ASN A 36 -7.75 5.57 -21.45
N LYS A 37 -8.25 5.70 -20.22
CA LYS A 37 -9.42 6.52 -19.88
C LYS A 37 -9.03 7.95 -19.52
N LEU A 38 -7.89 8.13 -18.86
CA LEU A 38 -7.41 9.41 -18.39
C LEU A 38 -7.06 10.37 -19.53
N LYS A 39 -6.58 9.83 -20.67
CA LYS A 39 -6.26 10.60 -21.88
C LYS A 39 -5.45 11.85 -21.57
N PHE A 40 -4.21 11.65 -21.15
CA PHE A 40 -3.32 12.74 -20.72
C PHE A 40 -3.17 13.82 -21.80
N GLY A 41 -3.31 15.08 -21.39
CA GLY A 41 -3.27 16.27 -22.26
C GLY A 41 -4.61 16.65 -22.87
N ASP A 42 -5.64 15.79 -22.78
CA ASP A 42 -7.01 16.07 -23.23
C ASP A 42 -7.96 16.17 -22.04
N LEU A 43 -8.12 15.08 -21.28
CA LEU A 43 -9.06 15.02 -20.15
C LEU A 43 -8.40 15.15 -18.78
N THR A 44 -7.11 14.85 -18.69
CA THR A 44 -6.33 14.94 -17.45
C THR A 44 -5.00 15.63 -17.76
N PRO A 45 -4.57 16.63 -16.98
CA PRO A 45 -3.25 17.22 -17.11
C PRO A 45 -2.16 16.15 -17.10
N LYS A 46 -1.24 16.23 -18.06
CA LYS A 46 -0.20 15.23 -18.23
C LYS A 46 0.79 15.29 -17.04
N PRO A 47 0.95 14.21 -16.27
CA PRO A 47 1.94 14.16 -15.20
C PRO A 47 3.36 13.97 -15.79
N ASN A 48 4.38 14.34 -15.01
CA ASN A 48 5.78 14.09 -15.35
C ASN A 48 6.16 12.61 -15.21
N ASP A 49 5.47 11.89 -14.33
CA ASP A 49 5.53 10.43 -14.22
C ASP A 49 4.20 9.87 -13.74
N PHE A 50 3.91 8.63 -14.13
CA PHE A 50 2.66 7.99 -13.81
C PHE A 50 2.84 6.50 -13.61
N PHE A 51 2.29 5.98 -12.52
CA PHE A 51 2.16 4.56 -12.28
C PHE A 51 0.68 4.22 -12.06
N TRP A 52 0.22 3.10 -12.62
CA TRP A 52 -1.14 2.62 -12.40
C TRP A 52 -1.17 1.11 -12.27
N TYR A 53 -1.99 0.63 -11.33
CA TYR A 53 -2.25 -0.79 -11.14
C TYR A 53 -3.74 -1.00 -10.82
N GLY A 54 -4.39 -1.92 -11.53
CA GLY A 54 -5.84 -2.11 -11.48
C GLY A 54 -6.28 -3.40 -12.15
N ASP A 55 -7.44 -3.90 -11.71
CA ASP A 55 -8.06 -5.11 -12.28
C ASP A 55 -8.81 -4.81 -13.58
N SER A 56 -9.16 -3.54 -13.82
CA SER A 56 -9.88 -3.10 -15.03
C SER A 56 -9.51 -1.66 -15.38
N GLU A 57 -9.74 -1.25 -16.64
CA GLU A 57 -9.50 0.14 -17.06
C GLU A 57 -10.30 1.19 -16.28
N ASN A 58 -11.35 0.79 -15.57
CA ASN A 58 -12.23 1.72 -14.86
C ASN A 58 -11.86 1.91 -13.39
N LYS A 59 -11.08 0.99 -12.78
CA LYS A 59 -10.74 1.04 -11.35
C LYS A 59 -9.37 0.41 -11.06
N GLY A 60 -8.58 1.13 -10.30
CA GLY A 60 -7.28 0.76 -9.76
C GLY A 60 -6.74 1.86 -8.85
N ILE A 61 -5.43 1.86 -8.60
CA ILE A 61 -4.74 2.98 -7.98
C ILE A 61 -3.91 3.69 -9.06
N GLY A 62 -4.13 5.00 -9.23
CA GLY A 62 -3.28 5.87 -10.04
C GLY A 62 -2.35 6.69 -9.15
N ILE A 63 -1.08 6.77 -9.53
CA ILE A 63 -0.04 7.49 -8.78
C ILE A 63 0.64 8.44 -9.76
N PHE A 64 0.50 9.73 -9.51
CA PHE A 64 0.88 10.80 -10.42
C PHE A 64 2.00 11.61 -9.79
N SER A 65 3.01 11.95 -10.58
CA SER A 65 4.03 12.93 -10.23
C SER A 65 3.82 14.18 -11.08
N TYR A 66 3.63 15.33 -10.44
CA TYR A 66 3.60 16.64 -11.11
C TYR A 66 4.88 17.44 -10.87
N SER A 67 5.87 16.82 -10.22
CA SER A 67 7.20 17.36 -9.97
C SER A 67 8.27 16.41 -10.56
N ASP A 68 9.46 16.30 -9.98
CA ASP A 68 10.59 15.54 -10.52
C ASP A 68 10.63 14.07 -10.07
N TYR A 69 9.66 13.64 -9.26
CA TYR A 69 9.61 12.27 -8.73
C TYR A 69 9.28 11.24 -9.82
N LYS A 70 9.97 10.10 -9.74
CA LYS A 70 9.77 8.91 -10.57
C LYS A 70 9.35 7.71 -9.74
N PHE A 71 8.56 6.82 -10.34
CA PHE A 71 8.03 5.63 -9.70
C PHE A 71 8.63 4.36 -10.30
N GLU A 72 9.13 3.48 -9.45
CA GLU A 72 9.59 2.14 -9.83
C GLU A 72 8.92 1.11 -8.93
N LEU A 73 8.22 0.13 -9.51
CA LEU A 73 7.61 -0.95 -8.75
C LEU A 73 8.69 -1.85 -8.17
N LEU A 74 8.57 -2.22 -6.89
CA LEU A 74 9.53 -3.17 -6.32
C LEU A 74 9.39 -4.54 -6.97
N LYS A 75 10.54 -5.16 -7.30
CA LYS A 75 10.57 -6.51 -7.86
C LYS A 75 9.97 -7.57 -6.93
N ILE A 76 9.94 -7.33 -5.62
CA ILE A 76 9.26 -8.19 -4.65
C ILE A 76 7.73 -8.00 -4.58
N PHE A 77 7.13 -7.12 -5.40
CA PHE A 77 5.68 -6.92 -5.36
C PHE A 77 4.92 -8.24 -5.44
N ASN A 78 4.09 -8.49 -4.43
CA ASN A 78 3.21 -9.63 -4.32
C ASN A 78 1.78 -9.25 -4.75
N PRO A 79 1.34 -9.65 -5.96
CA PRO A 79 0.03 -9.31 -6.49
C PRO A 79 -1.15 -9.90 -5.71
N ARG A 80 -0.94 -10.88 -4.82
CA ARG A 80 -2.02 -11.42 -3.97
C ARG A 80 -2.52 -10.41 -2.94
N PHE A 81 -1.69 -9.44 -2.56
CA PHE A 81 -2.13 -8.30 -1.74
C PHE A 81 -2.90 -7.26 -2.56
N ARG A 82 -3.14 -7.51 -3.85
CA ARG A 82 -3.89 -6.67 -4.79
C ARG A 82 -3.34 -5.24 -4.83
N PHE A 83 -3.91 -4.35 -4.02
CA PHE A 83 -3.66 -2.92 -4.05
C PHE A 83 -2.84 -2.43 -2.86
N ILE A 84 -1.95 -3.27 -2.32
CA ILE A 84 -0.86 -2.83 -1.45
C ILE A 84 0.43 -2.79 -2.28
N ILE A 85 0.67 -1.65 -2.93
CA ILE A 85 1.64 -1.50 -4.01
C ILE A 85 2.92 -0.83 -3.48
N PRO A 86 4.06 -1.55 -3.44
CA PRO A 86 5.32 -0.99 -3.01
C PRO A 86 6.09 -0.38 -4.19
N LEU A 87 6.35 0.93 -4.12
CA LEU A 87 7.13 1.68 -5.11
C LEU A 87 8.37 2.27 -4.48
N LYS A 88 9.47 2.35 -5.24
CA LYS A 88 10.50 3.37 -5.01
C LYS A 88 9.99 4.67 -5.58
N VAL A 89 10.07 5.72 -4.79
CA VAL A 89 9.88 7.11 -5.22
C VAL A 89 11.24 7.75 -5.26
N ILE A 90 11.64 8.24 -6.43
CA ILE A 90 12.98 8.79 -6.67
C ILE A 90 12.85 10.19 -7.23
N GLY A 91 13.24 11.19 -6.44
CA GLY A 91 13.39 12.58 -6.87
C GLY A 91 14.84 13.04 -6.79
N LYS A 92 15.10 14.27 -7.21
CA LYS A 92 16.44 14.88 -7.20
C LYS A 92 17.00 14.98 -5.79
N ASP A 93 16.20 15.44 -4.84
CA ASP A 93 16.65 15.76 -3.48
C ASP A 93 16.23 14.71 -2.44
N SER A 94 15.28 13.83 -2.76
CA SER A 94 14.86 12.76 -1.87
C SER A 94 14.49 11.47 -2.61
N SER A 95 14.64 10.33 -1.92
CA SER A 95 14.06 9.06 -2.32
C SER A 95 13.59 8.27 -1.09
N PHE A 96 12.51 7.53 -1.27
CA PHE A 96 11.84 6.76 -0.22
C PHE A 96 10.95 5.66 -0.82
N LEU A 97 10.47 4.74 0.02
CA LEU A 97 9.48 3.75 -0.36
C LEU A 97 8.07 4.28 -0.15
N LEU A 98 7.20 4.11 -1.15
CA LEU A 98 5.78 4.39 -1.06
C LEU A 98 5.01 3.09 -1.12
N PHE A 99 4.18 2.80 -0.12
CA PHE A 99 3.17 1.76 -0.19
C PHE A 99 1.82 2.42 -0.43
N ALA A 100 1.37 2.41 -1.69
CA ALA A 100 0.03 2.90 -2.03
C ALA A 100 -1.00 1.83 -1.71
N ILE A 101 -2.05 2.20 -0.98
CA ILE A 101 -3.00 1.28 -0.36
C ILE A 101 -4.43 1.55 -0.87
N TRP A 102 -5.11 0.49 -1.24
CA TRP A 102 -6.56 0.48 -1.38
C TRP A 102 -7.07 -0.89 -0.90
N ALA A 103 -7.40 -0.96 0.39
CA ALA A 103 -7.82 -2.21 0.98
C ALA A 103 -9.27 -2.52 0.61
N MET A 104 -9.54 -3.73 0.15
CA MET A 104 -10.82 -4.10 -0.45
C MET A 104 -11.35 -5.43 0.07
N ASP A 105 -12.60 -5.71 -0.30
CA ASP A 105 -13.21 -7.01 -0.07
C ASP A 105 -12.44 -8.15 -0.77
N ASN A 106 -12.42 -9.32 -0.13
CA ASN A 106 -11.90 -10.56 -0.66
C ASN A 106 -12.95 -11.65 -0.42
N LYS A 107 -13.63 -12.07 -1.49
CA LYS A 107 -14.72 -13.04 -1.42
C LYS A 107 -14.23 -14.47 -1.26
N GLU A 108 -13.04 -14.78 -1.75
CA GLU A 108 -12.46 -16.12 -1.70
C GLU A 108 -11.86 -16.42 -0.33
N LYS A 109 -11.25 -15.39 0.30
CA LYS A 109 -10.66 -15.47 1.64
C LYS A 109 -11.15 -14.32 2.54
N PRO A 110 -12.34 -14.47 3.18
CA PRO A 110 -12.98 -13.42 3.97
C PRO A 110 -12.16 -12.92 5.19
N GLU A 111 -11.21 -13.70 5.67
CA GLU A 111 -10.28 -13.36 6.75
C GLU A 111 -9.16 -12.41 6.28
N GLU A 112 -8.82 -12.45 4.99
CA GLU A 112 -7.76 -11.65 4.37
C GLU A 112 -8.28 -10.29 3.84
N ARG A 113 -9.59 -10.00 3.88
CA ARG A 113 -10.14 -8.76 3.30
C ARG A 113 -9.83 -7.50 4.11
N TYR A 114 -9.87 -6.35 3.45
CA TYR A 114 -9.63 -5.02 4.01
C TYR A 114 -8.31 -4.99 4.81
N ILE A 115 -8.38 -4.72 6.12
CA ILE A 115 -7.23 -4.71 7.02
C ILE A 115 -6.39 -6.00 6.99
N GLY A 116 -7.01 -7.15 6.70
CA GLY A 116 -6.28 -8.41 6.51
C GLY A 116 -5.25 -8.33 5.38
N GLN A 117 -5.55 -7.60 4.29
CA GLN A 117 -4.63 -7.45 3.15
C GLN A 117 -3.43 -6.60 3.55
N ILE A 118 -3.68 -5.51 4.29
CA ILE A 118 -2.63 -4.64 4.81
C ILE A 118 -1.76 -5.42 5.80
N TRP A 119 -2.37 -6.16 6.72
CA TRP A 119 -1.65 -6.96 7.71
C TRP A 119 -0.72 -7.99 7.07
N LEU A 120 -1.20 -8.75 6.09
CA LEU A 120 -0.36 -9.71 5.38
C LEU A 120 0.77 -9.01 4.60
N ALA A 121 0.47 -7.89 3.95
CA ALA A 121 1.45 -7.14 3.19
C ALA A 121 2.57 -6.55 4.05
N ILE A 122 2.26 -5.91 5.19
CA ILE A 122 3.31 -5.32 6.04
C ILE A 122 4.20 -6.38 6.69
N ASN A 123 3.66 -7.57 6.97
CA ASN A 123 4.46 -8.71 7.44
C ASN A 123 5.39 -9.23 6.34
N TYR A 124 4.87 -9.36 5.11
CA TYR A 124 5.65 -9.75 3.94
C TYR A 124 6.76 -8.74 3.63
N TYR A 125 6.48 -7.44 3.63
CA TYR A 125 7.45 -6.39 3.35
C TYR A 125 8.27 -5.94 4.58
N SER A 126 8.22 -6.69 5.69
CA SER A 126 8.75 -6.28 7.00
C SER A 126 10.23 -5.88 7.04
N ASN A 127 11.05 -6.43 6.14
CA ASN A 127 12.47 -6.10 5.99
C ASN A 127 12.71 -4.75 5.30
N LEU A 128 11.73 -4.23 4.58
CA LEU A 128 11.79 -2.92 3.93
C LEU A 128 11.28 -1.79 4.81
N LEU A 129 10.47 -2.11 5.82
CA LEU A 129 9.86 -1.13 6.72
C LEU A 129 10.85 -0.52 7.73
N SER A 130 12.14 -0.86 7.66
CA SER A 130 13.22 -0.13 8.33
C SER A 130 13.83 0.99 7.48
N LEU A 131 13.48 1.05 6.19
CA LEU A 131 13.93 2.09 5.27
C LEU A 131 12.98 3.30 5.34
N PRO A 132 13.41 4.48 4.86
CA PRO A 132 12.51 5.63 4.72
C PRO A 132 11.28 5.26 3.89
N CYS A 133 10.10 5.27 4.51
CA CYS A 133 8.88 4.85 3.84
C CYS A 133 7.64 5.62 4.27
N ILE A 134 6.67 5.68 3.36
CA ILE A 134 5.33 6.22 3.54
C ILE A 134 4.34 5.14 3.10
N LEU A 135 3.32 4.87 3.92
CA LEU A 135 2.18 4.03 3.56
C LEU A 135 0.95 4.93 3.55
N THR A 136 0.22 4.99 2.43
CA THR A 136 -0.93 5.90 2.31
C THR A 136 -1.98 5.38 1.36
N GLY A 137 -3.23 5.73 1.61
CA GLY A 137 -4.36 5.32 0.80
C GLY A 137 -5.66 5.18 1.58
N ASP A 138 -6.63 4.52 0.96
CA ASP A 138 -7.87 4.08 1.59
C ASP A 138 -7.64 2.72 2.26
N PHE A 139 -7.57 2.72 3.60
CA PHE A 139 -7.28 1.52 4.38
C PHE A 139 -8.56 0.70 4.63
N ASN A 140 -9.75 1.26 4.38
CA ASN A 140 -11.05 0.68 4.75
C ASN A 140 -11.04 0.05 6.16
N SER A 141 -10.37 0.73 7.10
CA SER A 141 -10.05 0.20 8.42
C SER A 141 -9.99 1.31 9.46
N ASN A 142 -10.37 0.97 10.69
CA ASN A 142 -10.32 1.84 11.85
C ASN A 142 -10.38 0.94 13.10
N LYS A 143 -9.73 1.34 14.18
CA LYS A 143 -9.72 0.63 15.47
C LYS A 143 -11.12 0.32 16.01
N ILE A 144 -12.14 1.13 15.71
CA ILE A 144 -13.53 0.85 16.12
C ILE A 144 -14.09 -0.47 15.58
N TRP A 145 -13.42 -1.11 14.62
CA TRP A 145 -13.82 -2.39 14.03
C TRP A 145 -12.88 -3.54 14.36
N ASP A 146 -12.00 -3.41 15.35
CA ASP A 146 -11.03 -4.45 15.73
C ASP A 146 -11.68 -5.77 16.20
N GLU A 147 -12.94 -5.71 16.63
CA GLU A 147 -13.74 -6.90 16.97
C GLU A 147 -14.06 -7.80 15.77
N LYS A 148 -13.89 -7.31 14.53
CA LYS A 148 -14.14 -8.11 13.32
C LYS A 148 -13.02 -9.15 13.15
N GLU A 149 -13.40 -10.42 13.13
CA GLU A 149 -12.47 -11.52 12.87
C GLU A 149 -11.77 -11.39 11.50
N ARG A 150 -10.45 -11.25 11.55
CA ARG A 150 -9.49 -11.11 10.45
C ARG A 150 -8.16 -11.75 10.84
N VAL A 151 -7.28 -11.96 9.86
CA VAL A 151 -5.91 -12.43 10.10
C VAL A 151 -5.03 -11.44 10.90
N GLY A 152 -5.46 -10.19 10.98
CA GLY A 152 -4.96 -9.12 11.83
C GLY A 152 -5.90 -7.92 11.77
N ASN A 153 -5.92 -7.10 12.82
CA ASN A 153 -6.80 -5.93 12.94
C ASN A 153 -6.05 -4.59 12.81
N HIS A 154 -6.75 -3.47 13.02
CA HIS A 154 -6.16 -2.14 12.85
C HIS A 154 -5.10 -1.87 13.93
N SER A 155 -5.41 -2.19 15.19
CA SER A 155 -4.47 -2.03 16.29
C SER A 155 -3.22 -2.90 16.13
N ASP A 156 -3.35 -4.12 15.59
CA ASP A 156 -2.22 -4.99 15.29
C ASP A 156 -1.28 -4.32 14.28
N MET A 157 -1.85 -3.77 13.19
CA MET A 157 -1.11 -3.04 12.18
C MET A 157 -0.38 -1.82 12.77
N VAL A 158 -1.09 -0.99 13.55
CA VAL A 158 -0.49 0.19 14.21
C VAL A 158 0.66 -0.24 15.11
N GLY A 159 0.44 -1.21 16.00
CA GLY A 159 1.47 -1.66 16.93
C GLY A 159 2.66 -2.34 16.25
N PHE A 160 2.45 -2.98 15.10
CA PHE A 160 3.54 -3.53 14.28
C PHE A 160 4.36 -2.40 13.62
N LEU A 161 3.71 -1.40 13.03
CA LEU A 161 4.36 -0.27 12.40
C LEU A 161 5.12 0.59 13.42
N GLU A 162 4.57 0.81 14.61
CA GLU A 162 5.25 1.53 15.69
C GLU A 162 6.56 0.86 16.10
N LYS A 163 6.59 -0.48 16.19
CA LYS A 163 7.84 -1.25 16.44
C LYS A 163 8.88 -1.09 15.33
N LYS A 164 8.48 -0.60 14.16
CA LYS A 164 9.33 -0.27 13.01
C LYS A 164 9.63 1.24 12.91
N ASN A 165 9.28 2.03 13.94
CA ASN A 165 9.35 3.49 13.94
C ASN A 165 8.54 4.15 12.82
N ILE A 166 7.40 3.55 12.47
CA ILE A 166 6.43 4.09 11.50
C ILE A 166 5.17 4.48 12.26
N PHE A 167 4.72 5.72 12.10
CA PHE A 167 3.65 6.30 12.90
C PHE A 167 2.50 6.79 12.02
N CYS A 168 1.27 6.72 12.53
CA CYS A 168 0.14 7.41 11.91
C CYS A 168 0.27 8.92 12.12
N LEU A 169 0.45 9.67 11.03
CA LEU A 169 0.77 11.08 11.10
C LEU A 169 -0.40 11.94 11.61
N TYR A 170 -1.64 11.55 11.30
CA TYR A 170 -2.83 12.24 11.79
C TYR A 170 -2.92 12.16 13.32
N HIS A 171 -2.86 10.96 13.90
CA HIS A 171 -2.91 10.78 15.36
C HIS A 171 -1.74 11.44 16.08
N MET A 172 -0.56 11.41 15.48
CA MET A 172 0.63 12.08 16.01
C MET A 172 0.45 13.60 16.04
N GLN A 173 -0.08 14.20 14.97
CA GLN A 173 -0.30 15.65 14.89
C GLN A 173 -1.43 16.12 15.81
N GLU A 174 -2.57 15.44 15.79
CA GLU A 174 -3.75 15.83 16.57
C GLU A 174 -3.62 15.45 18.06
N ASN A 175 -2.63 14.62 18.40
CA ASN A 175 -2.41 14.07 19.74
C ASN A 175 -3.68 13.38 20.28
N ILE A 176 -4.25 12.49 19.47
CA ILE A 176 -5.45 11.71 19.79
C ILE A 176 -5.18 10.22 19.66
N GLU A 177 -5.90 9.41 20.43
CA GLU A 177 -5.80 7.97 20.37
C GLU A 177 -6.42 7.40 19.08
N GLN A 178 -5.91 6.25 18.62
CA GLN A 178 -6.56 5.44 17.58
C GLN A 178 -8.03 5.18 17.93
N GLY A 179 -8.93 5.29 16.95
CA GLY A 179 -10.38 5.14 17.11
C GLY A 179 -11.09 6.33 17.75
N LYS A 180 -10.40 7.46 17.95
CA LYS A 180 -10.96 8.73 18.45
C LYS A 180 -10.84 9.86 17.43
N GLU A 181 -10.77 9.52 16.14
CA GLU A 181 -10.61 10.48 15.06
C GLU A 181 -11.81 11.45 15.02
N ILE A 182 -11.52 12.76 14.97
CA ILE A 182 -12.52 13.82 14.97
C ILE A 182 -12.78 14.41 13.58
N HIS A 183 -11.83 14.20 12.65
CA HIS A 183 -11.90 14.69 11.28
C HIS A 183 -12.13 13.50 10.35
N PRO A 184 -13.35 13.26 9.84
CA PRO A 184 -13.61 12.12 8.95
C PRO A 184 -12.98 12.33 7.57
N THR A 185 -12.56 11.23 6.96
CA THR A 185 -12.04 11.17 5.59
C THR A 185 -13.06 10.60 4.60
N PHE A 186 -14.07 9.89 5.11
CA PHE A 186 -15.10 9.19 4.34
C PHE A 186 -16.50 9.43 4.90
N HIS A 187 -17.47 9.58 4.01
CA HIS A 187 -18.88 9.81 4.31
C HIS A 187 -19.75 8.82 3.56
N MET A 188 -20.13 7.72 4.21
CA MET A 188 -20.75 6.57 3.55
C MET A 188 -22.03 6.98 2.80
N TYR A 189 -22.09 6.68 1.49
CA TYR A 189 -23.17 7.11 0.58
C TYR A 189 -23.29 8.63 0.40
N ARG A 190 -22.19 9.36 0.58
CA ARG A 190 -22.12 10.82 0.56
C ARG A 190 -23.00 11.50 1.62
N LYS A 191 -23.17 10.83 2.76
CA LYS A 191 -24.00 11.25 3.88
C LYS A 191 -23.13 11.76 5.02
N THR A 192 -23.25 13.04 5.35
CA THR A 192 -22.43 13.68 6.40
C THR A 192 -22.72 13.10 7.78
N GLU A 193 -23.90 12.52 8.00
CA GLU A 193 -24.30 11.81 9.22
C GLU A 193 -23.71 10.40 9.35
N LYS A 194 -22.99 9.92 8.34
CA LYS A 194 -22.30 8.61 8.37
C LYS A 194 -20.77 8.75 8.15
N PRO A 195 -20.08 9.53 9.01
CA PRO A 195 -18.66 9.82 8.86
C PRO A 195 -17.77 8.69 9.41
N TYR A 196 -16.62 8.48 8.76
CA TYR A 196 -15.54 7.62 9.24
C TYR A 196 -14.18 8.21 8.84
N HIS A 197 -13.13 7.88 9.60
CA HIS A 197 -11.75 8.12 9.21
C HIS A 197 -11.14 6.77 8.81
N ILE A 198 -10.85 6.60 7.53
CA ILE A 198 -10.36 5.34 6.94
C ILE A 198 -9.22 5.54 5.94
N ASP A 199 -8.88 6.78 5.62
CA ASP A 199 -7.77 7.15 4.78
C ASP A 199 -6.64 7.69 5.67
N TYR A 200 -5.41 7.21 5.50
CA TYR A 200 -4.32 7.52 6.42
C TYR A 200 -3.00 7.77 5.70
N PHE A 201 -2.14 8.58 6.31
CA PHE A 201 -0.69 8.55 6.09
C PHE A 201 0.00 7.95 7.30
N PHE A 202 0.73 6.86 7.08
CA PHE A 202 1.74 6.36 7.99
C PHE A 202 3.11 6.67 7.39
N ALA A 203 4.07 7.13 8.20
CA ALA A 203 5.43 7.34 7.71
C ALA A 203 6.47 6.99 8.77
N SER A 204 7.62 6.50 8.30
CA SER A 204 8.79 6.27 9.15
C SER A 204 9.30 7.59 9.74
N ASP A 205 9.82 7.56 10.96
CA ASP A 205 10.51 8.69 11.60
C ASP A 205 11.57 9.35 10.69
N LEU A 206 12.29 8.55 9.90
CA LEU A 206 13.27 9.01 8.92
C LEU A 206 12.71 10.01 7.90
N ILE A 207 11.43 9.89 7.54
CA ILE A 207 10.74 10.77 6.58
C ILE A 207 10.30 12.07 7.23
N ILE A 208 9.82 12.00 8.47
CA ILE A 208 9.14 13.11 9.14
C ILE A 208 10.03 13.91 10.09
N LYS A 209 11.27 13.47 10.33
CA LYS A 209 12.21 14.07 11.29
C LYS A 209 12.42 15.59 11.14
N ASP A 210 12.34 16.11 9.90
CA ASP A 210 12.59 17.52 9.60
C ASP A 210 11.29 18.36 9.56
N GLY A 211 10.15 17.73 9.86
CA GLY A 211 8.85 18.37 9.96
C GLY A 211 7.84 17.88 8.93
N PHE A 212 6.59 17.81 9.37
CA PHE A 212 5.43 17.48 8.53
C PHE A 212 4.16 18.20 9.02
N GLU A 213 3.16 18.24 8.16
CA GLU A 213 1.81 18.70 8.47
C GLU A 213 0.79 17.85 7.70
N ILE A 214 -0.24 17.35 8.38
CA ILE A 214 -1.39 16.64 7.81
C ILE A 214 -2.59 17.58 7.74
N LYS A 215 -3.26 17.61 6.59
CA LYS A 215 -4.51 18.35 6.37
C LYS A 215 -5.60 17.42 5.85
N VAL A 216 -6.73 17.40 6.54
CA VAL A 216 -7.94 16.71 6.10
C VAL A 216 -8.83 17.69 5.35
N GLY A 217 -9.29 17.32 4.14
CA GLY A 217 -10.22 18.13 3.37
C GLY A 217 -11.57 18.32 4.08
N LYS A 218 -12.22 19.45 3.86
CA LYS A 218 -13.56 19.71 4.41
C LYS A 218 -14.65 19.07 3.55
N VAL A 219 -15.59 18.36 4.17
CA VAL A 219 -16.65 17.61 3.44
C VAL A 219 -17.44 18.50 2.47
N GLU A 220 -17.79 19.72 2.88
CA GLU A 220 -18.51 20.69 2.03
C GLU A 220 -17.80 21.03 0.71
N ASN A 221 -16.49 20.81 0.61
CA ASN A 221 -15.71 21.10 -0.60
C ASN A 221 -15.57 19.90 -1.56
N TRP A 222 -15.93 18.69 -1.14
CA TRP A 222 -15.58 17.45 -1.87
C TRP A 222 -16.72 16.45 -2.04
N ILE A 223 -17.76 16.53 -1.20
CA ILE A 223 -18.85 15.54 -1.15
C ILE A 223 -19.65 15.43 -2.47
N ASP A 224 -19.63 16.47 -3.31
CA ASP A 224 -20.20 16.48 -4.65
C ASP A 224 -19.41 15.59 -5.63
N LEU A 225 -18.10 15.42 -5.41
CA LEU A 225 -17.20 14.67 -6.28
C LEU A 225 -16.97 13.22 -5.82
N SER A 226 -16.77 13.01 -4.52
CA SER A 226 -16.49 11.71 -3.90
C SER A 226 -17.12 11.61 -2.52
N ASP A 227 -17.38 10.41 -2.03
CA ASP A 227 -17.67 10.17 -0.61
C ASP A 227 -16.42 10.29 0.28
N HIS A 228 -15.22 10.39 -0.31
CA HIS A 228 -13.99 10.71 0.41
C HIS A 228 -13.60 12.20 0.25
N VAL A 229 -12.98 12.75 1.29
CA VAL A 229 -12.24 14.02 1.25
C VAL A 229 -10.73 13.72 1.10
N PRO A 230 -9.94 14.60 0.47
CA PRO A 230 -8.51 14.36 0.32
C PRO A 230 -7.78 14.50 1.65
N LEU A 231 -6.75 13.68 1.82
CA LEU A 231 -5.76 13.78 2.89
C LEU A 231 -4.45 14.30 2.29
N THR A 232 -3.92 15.39 2.83
CA THR A 232 -2.69 16.03 2.33
C THR A 232 -1.60 15.97 3.38
N LEU A 233 -0.42 15.49 2.97
CA LEU A 233 0.83 15.53 3.71
C LEU A 233 1.75 16.59 3.11
N GLU A 234 2.06 17.62 3.87
CA GLU A 234 3.21 18.49 3.63
C GLU A 234 4.38 17.92 4.42
N VAL A 235 5.49 17.62 3.76
CA VAL A 235 6.67 17.05 4.43
C VAL A 235 7.98 17.65 3.92
N ILE A 236 8.89 17.90 4.84
CA ILE A 236 10.28 18.25 4.54
C ILE A 236 11.09 16.97 4.66
N THR A 237 11.59 16.46 3.54
CA THR A 237 12.42 15.25 3.53
C THR A 237 13.55 15.38 2.52
N LYS A 238 14.72 14.88 2.94
CA LYS A 238 15.94 14.73 2.12
C LYS A 238 16.48 13.30 2.21
N THR A 239 15.62 12.34 2.55
CA THR A 239 16.00 10.94 2.66
C THR A 239 16.60 10.44 1.36
N LYS A 240 17.55 9.52 1.43
CA LYS A 240 18.06 8.82 0.25
C LYS A 240 17.99 7.34 0.53
N LEU A 241 17.29 6.62 -0.34
CA LEU A 241 17.33 5.17 -0.36
C LEU A 241 18.73 4.72 -0.79
N GLU A 242 19.33 3.88 0.04
CA GLU A 242 20.47 3.09 -0.36
C GLU A 242 20.05 2.02 -1.38
N LYS A 243 21.02 1.21 -1.84
CA LYS A 243 20.71 0.07 -2.71
C LYS A 243 19.83 -0.92 -1.94
N ILE A 244 18.56 -1.01 -2.33
CA ILE A 244 17.61 -1.97 -1.76
C ILE A 244 17.80 -3.31 -2.46
N ASN A 245 17.85 -4.40 -1.68
CA ASN A 245 17.68 -5.73 -2.21
C ASN A 245 16.18 -6.06 -2.29
N ASP A 246 15.58 -5.76 -3.45
CA ASP A 246 14.18 -6.04 -3.74
C ASP A 246 14.00 -7.25 -4.66
N LEU A 247 15.01 -8.13 -4.78
CA LEU A 247 14.89 -9.34 -5.57
C LEU A 247 13.90 -10.31 -4.91
N PHE A 248 13.00 -10.85 -5.73
CA PHE A 248 12.01 -11.82 -5.29
C PHE A 248 12.70 -13.10 -4.79
N SER A 249 13.78 -13.56 -5.43
CA SER A 249 14.52 -14.75 -4.94
C SER A 249 15.19 -14.59 -3.60
N GLU A 250 15.75 -13.41 -3.32
CA GLU A 250 16.38 -13.10 -2.05
C GLU A 250 15.34 -13.06 -0.93
N HIS A 251 14.20 -12.41 -1.21
CA HIS A 251 13.08 -12.39 -0.29
C HIS A 251 12.49 -13.79 -0.04
N MET A 252 12.32 -14.60 -1.08
CA MET A 252 11.91 -16.00 -0.95
C MET A 252 12.89 -16.82 -0.10
N THR A 253 14.19 -16.57 -0.24
CA THR A 253 15.23 -17.23 0.57
C THR A 253 15.12 -16.86 2.04
N ILE A 254 14.74 -15.61 2.35
CA ILE A 254 14.51 -15.17 3.73
C ILE A 254 13.23 -15.81 4.29
N ILE A 255 12.12 -15.71 3.57
CA ILE A 255 10.83 -16.28 4.02
C ILE A 255 10.94 -17.78 4.23
N LEU A 256 11.49 -18.55 3.28
CA LEU A 256 11.58 -20.01 3.40
C LEU A 256 12.49 -20.47 4.57
N LYS A 257 13.34 -19.59 5.11
CA LYS A 257 14.08 -19.85 6.35
C LYS A 257 13.21 -19.80 7.60
N GLU A 258 11.97 -19.34 7.54
CA GLU A 258 11.05 -19.32 8.67
C GLU A 258 10.32 -20.64 8.89
N LEU A 259 10.29 -21.53 7.88
CA LEU A 259 9.74 -22.89 8.01
C LEU A 259 10.40 -23.66 9.17
N SER A 260 9.65 -24.55 9.81
CA SER A 260 10.18 -25.41 10.87
C SER A 260 11.36 -26.26 10.37
N ALA A 261 12.22 -26.71 11.30
CA ALA A 261 13.33 -27.59 10.95
C ALA A 261 12.84 -28.89 10.28
N ASP A 262 11.74 -29.45 10.76
CA ASP A 262 11.13 -30.66 10.21
C ASP A 262 10.65 -30.43 8.76
N SER A 263 9.90 -29.36 8.49
CA SER A 263 9.47 -29.03 7.12
C SER A 263 10.64 -28.74 6.19
N LYS A 264 11.68 -28.05 6.65
CA LYS A 264 12.90 -27.82 5.85
C LYS A 264 13.56 -29.13 5.44
N THR A 265 13.66 -30.10 6.35
CA THR A 265 14.21 -31.42 6.04
C THR A 265 13.31 -32.19 5.09
N ARG A 266 11.99 -32.24 5.33
CA ARG A 266 11.02 -32.98 4.51
C ARG A 266 10.90 -32.45 3.09
N PHE A 267 10.94 -31.13 2.93
CA PHE A 267 10.64 -30.45 1.68
C PHE A 267 11.87 -29.75 1.08
N ASN A 268 13.09 -30.18 1.42
CA ASN A 268 14.33 -29.57 0.96
C ASN A 268 14.38 -29.40 -0.57
N ASP A 269 14.00 -30.44 -1.33
CA ASP A 269 14.01 -30.40 -2.80
C ASP A 269 13.00 -29.39 -3.36
N ILE A 270 11.83 -29.28 -2.72
CA ILE A 270 10.79 -28.31 -3.10
C ILE A 270 11.28 -26.88 -2.80
N ILE A 271 11.89 -26.66 -1.63
CA ILE A 271 12.46 -25.37 -1.24
C ILE A 271 13.55 -24.94 -2.23
N ALA A 272 14.46 -25.85 -2.59
CA ALA A 272 15.51 -25.56 -3.57
C ALA A 272 14.95 -25.20 -4.95
N ASP A 273 13.95 -25.96 -5.44
CA ASP A 273 13.25 -25.68 -6.70
C ASP A 273 12.51 -24.33 -6.68
N LEU A 274 11.86 -23.98 -5.56
CA LEU A 274 11.21 -22.69 -5.38
C LEU A 274 12.23 -21.55 -5.48
N ILE A 275 13.38 -21.65 -4.80
CA ILE A 275 14.43 -20.62 -4.85
C ILE A 275 14.98 -20.47 -6.28
N GLU A 276 15.24 -21.58 -6.98
CA GLU A 276 15.72 -21.52 -8.37
C GLU A 276 14.71 -20.87 -9.31
N LYS A 277 13.42 -21.21 -9.17
CA LYS A 277 12.33 -20.59 -9.93
C LYS A 277 12.17 -19.10 -9.61
N ALA A 278 12.33 -18.71 -8.35
CA ALA A 278 12.30 -17.30 -7.96
C ALA A 278 13.41 -16.49 -8.65
N LYS A 279 14.62 -17.06 -8.80
CA LYS A 279 15.72 -16.42 -9.56
C LYS A 279 15.37 -16.23 -11.04
N LYS A 280 14.61 -17.16 -11.63
CA LYS A 280 14.11 -17.00 -13.01
C LYS A 280 13.10 -15.86 -13.10
N ILE A 281 12.28 -15.65 -12.07
CA ILE A 281 11.31 -14.54 -11.98
C ILE A 281 12.01 -13.18 -11.88
N ASP A 282 13.14 -13.08 -11.18
CA ASP A 282 13.90 -11.82 -11.05
C ASP A 282 14.41 -11.25 -12.38
N ASN A 283 14.55 -12.11 -13.40
CA ASN A 283 14.97 -11.73 -14.75
C ASN A 283 13.78 -11.38 -15.67
N LEU A 284 12.54 -11.53 -15.19
CA LEU A 284 11.36 -11.14 -15.94
C LEU A 284 11.10 -9.64 -15.78
N ASN A 285 10.62 -9.00 -16.85
CA ASN A 285 10.11 -7.64 -16.74
C ASN A 285 8.79 -7.58 -15.95
N GLU A 286 8.43 -6.41 -15.45
CA GLU A 286 7.24 -6.18 -14.60
C GLU A 286 5.92 -6.11 -15.38
N SER A 287 5.84 -6.79 -16.53
CA SER A 287 4.59 -6.84 -17.30
C SER A 287 3.49 -7.60 -16.54
N ILE A 288 2.23 -7.22 -16.76
CA ILE A 288 1.04 -7.86 -16.17
C ILE A 288 1.05 -9.40 -16.34
N LYS A 289 1.52 -9.88 -17.50
CA LYS A 289 1.64 -11.33 -17.77
C LYS A 289 2.63 -12.01 -16.81
N ASN A 290 3.72 -11.35 -16.46
CA ASN A 290 4.70 -11.88 -15.53
C ASN A 290 4.22 -11.77 -14.08
N LEU A 291 3.44 -10.74 -13.73
CA LEU A 291 2.78 -10.65 -12.41
C LEU A 291 1.83 -11.82 -12.18
N LYS A 292 1.02 -12.22 -13.18
CA LYS A 292 0.18 -13.44 -13.08
C LYS A 292 0.99 -14.72 -12.88
N LYS A 293 2.14 -14.85 -13.54
CA LYS A 293 3.04 -16.00 -13.32
C LYS A 293 3.62 -16.00 -11.91
N ARG A 294 3.96 -14.81 -11.38
CA ARG A 294 4.45 -14.64 -10.02
C ARG A 294 3.36 -15.01 -9.01
N GLU A 295 2.11 -14.60 -9.24
CA GLU A 295 0.96 -14.95 -8.40
C GLU A 295 0.77 -16.48 -8.28
N GLN A 296 0.80 -17.19 -9.41
CA GLN A 296 0.73 -18.66 -9.43
C GLN A 296 1.92 -19.32 -8.72
N PHE A 297 3.10 -18.70 -8.80
CA PHE A 297 4.27 -19.16 -8.07
C PHE A 297 4.12 -18.93 -6.56
N ILE A 298 3.57 -17.77 -6.17
CA ILE A 298 3.33 -17.40 -4.77
C ILE A 298 2.40 -18.41 -4.09
N GLU A 299 1.31 -18.78 -4.75
CA GLU A 299 0.36 -19.77 -4.25
C GLU A 299 1.02 -21.10 -3.86
N LYS A 300 2.08 -21.50 -4.57
CA LYS A 300 2.79 -22.76 -4.28
C LYS A 300 3.56 -22.71 -2.98
N TYR A 301 4.25 -21.61 -2.68
CA TYR A 301 4.98 -21.53 -1.41
C TYR A 301 4.03 -21.24 -0.25
N GLU A 302 2.92 -20.53 -0.46
CA GLU A 302 1.91 -20.33 0.59
C GLU A 302 1.37 -21.68 1.08
N LYS A 303 1.09 -22.62 0.16
CA LYS A 303 0.72 -24.00 0.51
C LYS A 303 1.79 -24.71 1.34
N LEU A 304 3.07 -24.44 1.11
CA LEU A 304 4.16 -25.02 1.91
C LEU A 304 4.12 -24.50 3.36
N PHE A 305 3.79 -23.22 3.57
CA PHE A 305 3.58 -22.66 4.91
C PHE A 305 2.31 -23.20 5.58
N GLU A 306 1.24 -23.42 4.83
CA GLU A 306 0.04 -24.08 5.35
C GLU A 306 0.36 -25.50 5.83
N ILE A 307 1.14 -26.27 5.06
CA ILE A 307 1.60 -27.60 5.45
C ILE A 307 2.48 -27.52 6.71
N ASP A 308 3.44 -26.60 6.78
CA ASP A 308 4.29 -26.41 7.94
C ASP A 308 3.49 -26.13 9.21
N LYS A 309 2.48 -25.24 9.11
CA LYS A 309 1.57 -24.94 10.22
C LYS A 309 0.78 -26.18 10.67
N LEU A 310 0.33 -27.03 9.75
CA LEU A 310 -0.37 -28.27 10.08
C LEU A 310 0.56 -29.29 10.74
N ILE A 311 1.80 -29.42 10.26
CA ILE A 311 2.82 -30.29 10.86
C ILE A 311 3.10 -29.85 12.31
N ASN A 312 3.34 -28.55 12.53
CA ASN A 312 3.64 -28.04 13.87
C ASN A 312 2.48 -28.28 14.85
N LYS A 313 1.23 -28.12 14.41
CA LYS A 313 0.03 -28.43 15.22
C LYS A 313 -0.12 -29.91 15.60
N LEU A 314 0.48 -30.84 14.87
CA LEU A 314 0.45 -32.26 15.25
C LEU A 314 1.41 -32.57 16.41
N TYR A 315 2.39 -31.68 16.65
CA TYR A 315 3.37 -31.82 17.71
C TYR A 315 3.03 -31.00 18.97
N GLU A 316 1.98 -30.18 18.92
CA GLU A 316 1.41 -29.43 20.06
C GLU A 316 0.41 -30.28 20.87
#